data_AF-A0A255ZLT7-F1
#
_entry.id   AF-A0A255ZLT7-F1
#
_cell.length_a   1.000
_cell.length_b   1.000
_cell.length_c   1.000
_cell.angle_alpha   90.00
_cell.angle_beta   90.00
_cell.angle_gamma   90.00
#
_symmetry.space_group_name_H-M   'P 1'
#
loop_
_entity.id
_entity.type
_entity.pdbx_description
1 polymer ?
#
loop_
_entity_poly.entity_id
_entity_poly.type
_entity_poly.pdbx_seq_one_letter_code
_entity_poly.pdbx_strand_id
1 'polypeptide(L)'
;MNELIEKIKALAESQEQLAQLAVLQYQPIVANYIAEHCTDSNKIAYTLDFMLDFCFDEQMLTLYRKLCRHLYSFDPNAAVDYIAAYRERWDEEGKQFGNNKKEEI
;
A
#
# COMPACT_ATOMS: atom_id res chain seq x y z
N MET A 1 -25.49 -19.01 -13.02
CA MET A 1 -24.50 -19.04 -11.91
C MET A 1 -23.08 -18.99 -12.47
N ASN A 2 -22.70 -19.84 -13.43
CA ASN A 2 -21.35 -19.83 -14.04
C ASN A 2 -20.97 -18.50 -14.73
N GLU A 3 -21.88 -17.85 -15.45
CA GLU A 3 -21.59 -16.58 -16.14
C GLU A 3 -21.23 -15.43 -15.17
N LEU A 4 -21.91 -15.36 -14.02
CA LEU A 4 -21.60 -14.37 -12.99
C LEU A 4 -20.21 -14.61 -12.40
N ILE A 5 -19.84 -15.87 -12.16
CA ILE A 5 -18.53 -16.26 -11.63
C ILE A 5 -17.42 -15.86 -12.63
N GLU A 6 -17.60 -16.12 -13.92
CA GLU A 6 -16.61 -15.73 -14.94
C GLU A 6 -16.46 -14.21 -15.05
N LYS A 7 -17.56 -13.45 -14.95
CA LYS A 7 -17.49 -11.97 -14.92
C LYS A 7 -16.75 -11.44 -13.69
N ILE A 8 -16.96 -12.05 -12.52
CA ILE A 8 -16.25 -11.67 -11.29
C ILE A 8 -14.75 -11.99 -11.40
N LYS A 9 -14.39 -13.15 -11.97
CA LYS A 9 -12.98 -13.50 -12.21
C LYS A 9 -12.30 -12.49 -13.15
N ALA A 10 -12.93 -12.18 -14.28
CA ALA A 10 -12.39 -11.20 -15.22
C ALA A 10 -12.20 -9.82 -14.58
N LEU A 11 -13.12 -9.41 -13.70
CA LEU A 11 -12.98 -8.17 -12.93
C LEU A 11 -11.77 -8.24 -11.99
N ALA A 12 -11.62 -9.32 -11.22
CA ALA A 12 -10.49 -9.51 -10.31
C ALA A 12 -9.14 -9.50 -11.06
N GLU A 13 -9.06 -10.18 -12.21
CA GLU A 13 -7.87 -10.17 -13.08
C GLU A 13 -7.55 -8.76 -13.59
N SER A 14 -8.56 -8.00 -14.01
CA SER A 14 -8.35 -6.61 -14.45
C SER A 14 -7.86 -5.71 -13.31
N GLN A 15 -8.35 -5.94 -12.08
CA GLN A 15 -7.91 -5.21 -10.90
C GLN A 15 -6.44 -5.53 -10.57
N GLU A 16 -6.04 -6.80 -10.66
CA GLU A 16 -4.64 -7.21 -10.44
C GLU A 16 -3.70 -6.59 -11.48
N GLN A 17 -4.08 -6.58 -12.76
CA GLN A 17 -3.30 -5.93 -13.83
C GLN A 17 -3.14 -4.42 -13.60
N LEU A 18 -4.19 -3.75 -13.13
CA LEU A 18 -4.12 -2.33 -12.78
C LEU A 18 -3.17 -2.08 -11.60
N ALA A 19 -3.18 -2.94 -10.58
CA ALA A 19 -2.25 -2.84 -9.46
C ALA A 19 -0.80 -3.02 -9.92
N GLN A 20 -0.53 -4.02 -10.77
CA GLN A 20 0.81 -4.24 -11.34
C GLN A 20 1.29 -3.01 -12.14
N LEU A 21 0.42 -2.40 -12.94
CA LEU A 21 0.75 -1.17 -13.66
C LEU A 21 1.02 0.00 -12.70
N ALA A 22 0.22 0.12 -11.64
CA ALA A 22 0.43 1.15 -10.62
C ALA A 22 1.79 0.97 -9.92
N VAL A 23 2.17 -0.26 -9.55
CA VAL A 23 3.49 -0.56 -8.97
C VAL A 23 4.62 -0.08 -9.87
N LEU A 24 4.55 -0.37 -11.18
CA LEU A 24 5.56 0.08 -12.14
C LEU A 24 5.67 1.60 -12.21
N GLN A 25 4.56 2.33 -12.05
CA GLN A 25 4.55 3.80 -12.07
C GLN A 25 5.03 4.41 -10.76
N TYR A 26 4.63 3.86 -9.62
CA TYR A 26 4.98 4.40 -8.29
C TYR A 26 6.40 4.04 -7.86
N GLN A 27 6.95 2.91 -8.32
CA GLN A 27 8.32 2.50 -7.98
C GLN A 27 9.37 3.59 -8.23
N PRO A 28 9.48 4.22 -9.42
CA PRO A 28 10.44 5.31 -9.65
C PRO A 28 10.11 6.57 -8.83
N ILE A 29 8.83 6.86 -8.57
CA ILE A 29 8.41 8.02 -7.77
C ILE A 29 8.91 7.88 -6.33
N VAL A 30 8.64 6.71 -5.70
CA VAL A 30 9.10 6.39 -4.34
C VAL A 30 10.63 6.39 -4.28
N ALA A 31 11.29 5.81 -5.28
CA ALA A 31 12.75 5.80 -5.35
C ALA A 31 13.32 7.22 -5.40
N ASN A 32 12.74 8.12 -6.20
CA ASN A 32 13.19 9.50 -6.32
C ASN A 32 12.98 10.28 -5.02
N TYR A 33 11.82 10.18 -4.35
CA TYR A 33 11.62 10.86 -3.06
C TYR A 33 12.66 10.47 -2.02
N ILE A 34 13.04 9.20 -1.97
CA ILE A 34 14.04 8.70 -1.02
C ILE A 34 15.44 9.15 -1.43
N ALA A 35 15.80 9.04 -2.72
CA ALA A 35 17.11 9.42 -3.23
C ALA A 35 17.38 10.93 -3.10
N GLU A 36 16.34 11.76 -3.29
CA GLU A 36 16.41 13.21 -3.18
C GLU A 36 16.23 13.70 -1.73
N HIS A 37 16.04 12.80 -0.76
CA HIS A 37 15.70 13.14 0.62
C HIS A 37 14.54 14.14 0.71
N CYS A 38 13.50 13.94 -0.11
CA CYS A 38 12.34 14.82 -0.14
C CYS A 38 11.66 14.88 1.24
N THR A 39 11.48 16.08 1.78
CA THR A 39 10.87 16.34 3.10
C THR A 39 9.54 17.08 3.00
N ASP A 40 8.97 17.15 1.80
CA ASP A 40 7.64 17.74 1.58
C ASP A 40 6.56 16.72 1.99
N SER A 41 6.11 16.82 3.24
CA SER A 41 5.09 15.93 3.80
C SER A 41 3.83 15.88 2.93
N ASN A 42 3.37 17.02 2.40
CA ASN A 42 2.13 17.09 1.63
C ASN A 42 2.25 16.34 0.31
N LYS A 43 3.39 16.47 -0.37
CA LYS A 43 3.65 15.76 -1.62
C LYS A 43 3.72 14.24 -1.41
N ILE A 44 4.35 13.82 -0.32
CA ILE A 44 4.44 12.40 0.05
C ILE A 44 3.08 11.85 0.48
N ALA A 45 2.35 12.59 1.32
CA ALA A 45 0.98 12.28 1.75
C ALA A 45 0.05 12.08 0.55
N TYR A 46 0.02 13.05 -0.37
CA TYR A 46 -0.76 12.96 -1.60
C TYR A 46 -0.41 11.70 -2.41
N THR A 47 0.87 11.33 -2.47
CA THR A 47 1.29 10.09 -3.17
C THR A 47 0.79 8.84 -2.44
N LEU A 48 0.87 8.83 -1.10
CA LEU A 48 0.39 7.73 -0.27
C LEU A 48 -1.14 7.54 -0.41
N ASP A 49 -1.93 8.61 -0.52
CA ASP A 49 -3.38 8.53 -0.72
C ASP A 49 -3.73 7.65 -1.94
N PHE A 50 -3.08 7.87 -3.09
CA PHE A 50 -3.35 7.06 -4.29
C PHE A 50 -2.76 5.65 -4.20
N MET A 51 -1.58 5.48 -3.59
CA MET A 51 -0.99 4.16 -3.41
C MET A 51 -1.87 3.27 -2.51
N LEU A 52 -2.58 3.87 -1.55
CA LEU A 52 -3.43 3.15 -0.60
C LEU A 52 -4.55 2.34 -1.29
N ASP A 53 -5.08 2.83 -2.41
CA ASP A 53 -6.11 2.15 -3.20
C ASP A 53 -5.64 0.80 -3.76
N PHE A 54 -4.32 0.65 -3.96
CA PHE A 54 -3.70 -0.53 -4.55
C PHE A 54 -3.02 -1.43 -3.51
N CYS A 55 -3.08 -1.12 -2.22
CA CYS A 55 -2.36 -1.86 -1.17
C CYS A 55 -2.91 -3.27 -0.87
N PHE A 56 -3.93 -3.72 -1.61
CA PHE A 56 -4.28 -5.15 -1.70
C PHE A 56 -3.21 -5.97 -2.45
N ASP A 57 -2.41 -5.33 -3.29
CA ASP A 57 -1.24 -5.92 -3.93
C ASP A 57 -0.01 -5.83 -3.01
N GLU A 58 0.70 -6.95 -2.83
CA GLU A 58 1.82 -7.06 -1.90
C GLU A 58 3.03 -6.20 -2.30
N GLN A 59 3.25 -6.00 -3.61
CA GLN A 59 4.35 -5.18 -4.11
C GLN A 59 4.05 -3.69 -3.86
N MET A 60 2.80 -3.26 -4.10
CA MET A 60 2.35 -1.93 -3.74
C MET A 60 2.50 -1.67 -2.24
N LEU A 61 2.06 -2.61 -1.40
CA LEU A 61 2.18 -2.50 0.05
C LEU A 61 3.63 -2.38 0.50
N THR A 62 4.55 -3.07 -0.18
CA THR A 62 6.00 -2.95 0.08
C THR A 62 6.50 -1.54 -0.23
N LEU A 63 6.11 -0.96 -1.37
CA LEU A 63 6.45 0.42 -1.73
C LEU A 63 5.83 1.43 -0.76
N TYR A 64 4.57 1.24 -0.39
CA TYR A 64 3.82 2.07 0.55
C TYR A 64 4.53 2.14 1.90
N ARG A 65 4.86 0.98 2.50
CA ARG A 65 5.59 0.90 3.78
C ARG A 65 6.97 1.56 3.70
N LYS A 66 7.65 1.45 2.56
CA LYS A 66 8.95 2.10 2.34
C LYS A 66 8.80 3.63 2.37
N LEU A 67 7.78 4.16 1.72
CA LEU A 67 7.51 5.60 1.70
C LEU A 67 7.01 6.11 3.06
N CYS A 68 6.16 5.37 3.78
CA CYS A 68 5.80 5.70 5.16
C CYS A 68 7.01 5.77 6.10
N ARG A 69 7.99 4.86 5.95
CA ARG A 69 9.23 4.88 6.74
C ARG A 69 10.07 6.11 6.44
N HIS A 70 10.12 6.51 5.17
CA HIS A 70 10.78 7.75 4.77
C HIS A 70 10.08 8.97 5.38
N LEU A 71 8.75 9.05 5.26
CA LEU A 71 7.94 10.10 5.88
C LEU A 71 8.16 10.17 7.40
N TYR A 72 8.18 9.01 8.08
CA TYR A 72 8.38 8.93 9.53
C TYR A 72 9.68 9.57 10.01
N SER A 73 10.71 9.61 9.15
CA SER A 73 12.01 10.18 9.53
C SER A 73 11.98 11.69 9.77
N PHE A 74 10.97 12.41 9.26
CA PHE A 74 10.84 13.85 9.41
C PHE A 74 9.42 14.33 9.80
N ASP A 75 8.38 13.52 9.53
CA ASP A 75 7.00 13.76 9.93
C ASP A 75 6.36 12.47 10.46
N PRO A 76 6.68 12.09 11.71
CA PRO A 76 6.20 10.84 12.31
C PRO A 76 4.68 10.82 12.52
N ASN A 77 4.04 11.97 12.73
CA ASN A 77 2.59 12.03 12.92
C ASN A 77 1.86 11.65 11.63
N ALA A 78 2.22 12.28 10.50
CA ALA A 78 1.63 11.94 9.21
C ALA A 78 1.89 10.47 8.84
N ALA A 79 3.10 9.96 9.11
CA ALA A 79 3.40 8.55 8.86
C ALA A 79 2.52 7.59 9.69
N VAL A 80 2.24 7.91 10.96
CA VAL A 80 1.34 7.13 11.81
C VAL A 80 -0.08 7.15 11.28
N ASP A 81 -0.57 8.31 10.82
CA ASP A 81 -1.90 8.44 10.22
C ASP A 81 -2.04 7.56 8.97
N TYR A 82 -1.03 7.54 8.10
CA TYR A 82 -1.03 6.66 6.92
C TYR A 82 -0.92 5.18 7.25
N ILE A 83 -0.12 4.81 8.26
CA ILE A 83 -0.11 3.43 8.76
C ILE A 83 -1.50 3.04 9.28
N ALA A 84 -2.18 3.93 10.02
CA ALA A 84 -3.52 3.70 10.51
C ALA A 84 -4.54 3.58 9.36
N ALA A 85 -4.47 4.44 8.35
CA ALA A 85 -5.34 4.39 7.17
C ALA A 85 -5.21 3.07 6.40
N TYR A 86 -3.99 2.54 6.26
CA TYR A 86 -3.79 1.20 5.71
C TYR A 86 -4.50 0.12 6.54
N ARG A 87 -4.32 0.14 7.87
CA ARG A 87 -4.92 -0.88 8.75
C ARG A 87 -6.43 -0.81 8.73
N GLU A 88 -7.00 0.38 8.81
CA GLU A 88 -8.45 0.61 8.74
C GLU A 88 -9.05 0.02 7.45
N ARG A 89 -8.33 0.15 6.33
CA ARG A 89 -8.83 -0.30 5.03
C ARG A 89 -8.58 -1.77 4.72
N TRP A 90 -7.46 -2.32 5.15
CA TRP A 90 -6.95 -3.60 4.64
C TRP A 90 -6.66 -4.66 5.71
N ASP A 91 -6.43 -4.29 6.97
CA ASP A 91 -6.28 -5.30 8.02
C ASP A 91 -7.64 -5.93 8.31
N GLU A 92 -7.67 -7.25 8.44
CA GLU A 92 -8.86 -7.94 8.93
C GLU A 92 -9.18 -7.47 10.36
N GLU A 93 -10.46 -7.20 10.63
CA GLU A 93 -10.93 -6.88 11.99
C GLU A 93 -10.42 -7.93 13.00
N GLY A 94 -9.59 -7.49 13.95
CA GLY A 94 -9.04 -8.36 14.99
C GLY A 94 -7.65 -8.97 14.71
N LYS A 95 -7.00 -8.70 13.57
CA LYS A 95 -5.58 -9.03 13.36
C LYS A 95 -4.69 -7.81 13.59
N GLN A 96 -3.87 -7.85 14.65
CA GLN A 96 -2.85 -6.82 14.87
C GLN A 96 -1.60 -7.07 14.01
N PHE A 97 -1.12 -6.03 13.34
CA PHE A 97 0.18 -6.00 12.67
C PHE A 97 1.33 -6.36 13.64
N GLY A 98 2.09 -7.41 13.34
CA GLY A 98 3.27 -7.82 14.11
C GLY A 98 3.14 -9.11 14.92
N ASN A 99 1.97 -9.75 14.95
CA ASN A 99 1.88 -11.13 15.44
C ASN A 99 2.19 -12.11 14.32
N ASN A 100 3.47 -12.46 14.18
CA ASN A 100 3.86 -13.73 13.61
C ASN A 100 3.27 -14.83 14.50
N LYS A 101 2.05 -15.29 14.20
CA LYS A 101 1.60 -16.56 14.76
C LYS A 101 2.58 -17.60 14.24
N LYS A 102 3.40 -18.13 15.15
CA LYS A 102 3.99 -19.46 14.95
C LYS A 102 2.79 -20.37 14.67
N GLU A 103 2.68 -20.84 13.45
CA GLU A 103 1.85 -22.00 13.14
C GLU A 103 2.53 -23.18 13.85
N GLU A 104 2.10 -23.42 15.10
CA GLU A 104 2.37 -24.67 15.80
C GLU A 104 1.39 -25.72 15.28
N ILE A 105 1.96 -26.61 14.46
CA ILE A 105 1.60 -28.01 14.15
C ILE A 105 0.20 -28.27 13.57
#